data_AF-A0AAN3KQY6-F1
#
_entry.id   AF-A0AAN3KQY6-F1
#
_cell.length_a   1.000
_cell.length_b   1.000
_cell.length_c   1.000
_cell.angle_alpha   90.00
_cell.angle_beta   90.00
_cell.angle_gamma   90.00
#
_symmetry.space_group_name_H-M   'P 1'
#
loop_
_entity.id
_entity.type
_entity.pdbx_description
1 polymer ?
#
loop_
_entity_poly.entity_id
_entity_poly.type
_entity_poly.pdbx_seq_one_letter_code
_entity_poly.pdbx_strand_id
1 'polypeptide(L)'
;MSNKYCQELVELRNKPAHELKEVGDQWRTPDNIFWGINTLFGPFVLDLFTDGDNAKCAAYYTAEDNALAHDWSERLAELKGAAFGNPPYSRASQHEGQYITGMRYIMKHASAMRD
;
A
#
# COMPACT_ATOMS: atom_id res chain seq x y z
N MET A 1 -6.56 19.90 -3.54
CA MET A 1 -7.18 19.39 -4.79
C MET A 1 -7.28 17.88 -4.65
N SER A 2 -8.27 17.20 -5.24
CA SER A 2 -8.34 15.73 -5.09
C SER A 2 -7.16 15.08 -5.83
N ASN A 3 -6.50 14.11 -5.18
CA ASN A 3 -5.32 13.43 -5.66
C ASN A 3 -5.62 12.69 -6.97
N LYS A 4 -5.01 13.13 -8.08
CA LYS A 4 -5.22 12.56 -9.42
C LYS A 4 -5.02 11.05 -9.46
N TYR A 5 -4.01 10.54 -8.75
CA TYR A 5 -3.74 9.10 -8.69
C TYR A 5 -4.92 8.34 -8.06
N CYS A 6 -5.43 8.82 -6.91
CA CYS A 6 -6.61 8.25 -6.27
C CYS A 6 -7.84 8.27 -7.18
N GLN A 7 -8.06 9.38 -7.90
CA GLN A 7 -9.17 9.49 -8.85
C GLN A 7 -9.08 8.43 -9.95
N GLU A 8 -7.90 8.25 -10.55
CA GLU A 8 -7.68 7.23 -11.58
C GLU A 8 -7.91 5.81 -11.06
N LEU A 9 -7.51 5.50 -9.82
CA LEU A 9 -7.78 4.20 -9.19
C LEU A 9 -9.29 3.95 -9.01
N VAL A 10 -10.02 4.95 -8.49
CA VAL A 10 -11.47 4.86 -8.26
C VAL A 10 -12.23 4.74 -9.57
N GLU A 11 -11.90 5.56 -10.57
CA GLU A 11 -12.48 5.48 -11.91
C GLU A 11 -12.26 4.10 -12.54
N LEU A 12 -11.03 3.58 -12.43
CA LEU A 12 -10.70 2.24 -12.90
C LEU A 12 -11.54 1.19 -12.17
N ARG A 13 -11.60 1.21 -10.83
CA ARG A 13 -12.34 0.23 -10.03
C ARG A 13 -13.83 0.21 -10.37
N ASN A 14 -14.41 1.38 -10.66
CA ASN A 14 -15.82 1.54 -11.00
C ASN A 14 -16.18 1.09 -12.44
N LYS A 15 -15.20 0.69 -13.26
CA LYS A 15 -15.51 0.11 -14.58
C LYS A 15 -16.28 -1.21 -14.41
N PRO A 16 -17.25 -1.51 -15.30
CA PRO A 16 -18.04 -2.74 -15.23
C PRO A 16 -17.24 -4.01 -15.53
N ALA A 17 -16.09 -3.87 -16.21
CA ALA A 17 -15.17 -4.95 -16.51
C ALA A 17 -13.75 -4.39 -16.64
N HIS A 18 -12.77 -5.27 -16.42
CA HIS A 18 -11.35 -4.95 -16.46
C HIS A 18 -10.60 -6.01 -17.27
N GLU A 19 -9.60 -5.57 -18.01
CA GLU A 19 -8.54 -6.49 -18.46
C GLU A 19 -7.55 -6.72 -17.32
N LEU A 20 -6.90 -7.89 -17.28
CA LEU A 20 -5.90 -8.22 -16.24
C LEU A 20 -4.78 -7.18 -16.14
N LYS A 21 -4.40 -6.58 -17.26
CA LYS A 21 -3.37 -5.54 -17.34
C LYS A 21 -3.79 -4.21 -16.73
N GLU A 22 -5.09 -3.96 -16.56
CA GLU A 22 -5.60 -2.69 -16.03
C GLU A 22 -5.59 -2.67 -14.51
N VAL A 23 -5.87 -3.80 -13.85
CA VAL A 23 -6.02 -3.86 -12.37
C VAL A 23 -4.76 -3.35 -11.65
N GLY A 24 -3.56 -3.67 -12.18
CA GLY A 24 -2.29 -3.06 -11.78
C GLY A 24 -2.09 -2.90 -10.27
N ASP A 25 -2.08 -1.64 -9.82
CA ASP A 25 -1.84 -1.26 -8.43
C ASP A 25 -2.93 -1.71 -7.43
N GLN A 26 -4.10 -2.15 -7.91
CA GLN A 26 -5.22 -2.60 -7.07
C GLN A 26 -5.24 -4.12 -6.86
N TRP A 27 -4.24 -4.85 -7.36
CA TRP A 27 -4.16 -6.30 -7.18
C TRP A 27 -4.14 -6.70 -5.71
N ARG A 28 -5.02 -7.63 -5.32
CA ARG A 28 -5.09 -8.17 -3.96
C ARG A 28 -4.20 -9.40 -3.82
N THR A 29 -3.34 -9.42 -2.80
CA THR A 29 -2.58 -10.64 -2.46
C THR A 29 -3.54 -11.77 -2.06
N PRO A 30 -3.42 -12.98 -2.62
CA PRO A 30 -4.22 -14.13 -2.19
C PRO A 30 -4.01 -14.47 -0.70
N ASP A 31 -5.07 -14.89 -0.02
CA ASP A 31 -5.05 -15.11 1.44
C ASP A 31 -4.03 -16.16 1.87
N ASN A 32 -3.92 -17.27 1.12
CA ASN A 32 -2.96 -18.33 1.42
C ASN A 32 -1.50 -17.83 1.36
N ILE A 33 -1.18 -16.94 0.41
CA ILE A 33 0.16 -16.34 0.30
C ILE A 33 0.39 -15.41 1.49
N PHE A 34 -0.58 -14.53 1.80
CA PHE A 34 -0.48 -13.63 2.93
C PHE A 34 -0.25 -14.39 4.25
N TRP A 35 -1.08 -15.39 4.55
CA TRP A 35 -0.96 -16.18 5.78
C TRP A 35 0.34 -17.00 5.85
N GLY A 36 0.80 -17.54 4.72
CA GLY A 36 2.08 -18.23 4.64
C GLY A 36 3.26 -17.33 5.02
N ILE A 37 3.29 -16.11 4.48
CA ILE A 37 4.35 -15.13 4.78
C ILE A 37 4.20 -14.60 6.22
N ASN A 38 2.98 -14.31 6.65
CA ASN A 38 2.68 -13.84 8.02
C ASN A 38 3.12 -14.85 9.08
N THR A 39 3.06 -16.15 8.79
CA THR A 39 3.54 -17.20 9.69
C THR A 39 5.07 -17.14 9.88
N LEU A 40 5.82 -16.67 8.88
CA LEU A 40 7.29 -16.63 8.91
C LEU A 40 7.85 -15.31 9.45
N PHE A 41 7.21 -14.18 9.13
CA PHE A 41 7.74 -12.84 9.38
C PHE A 41 6.79 -11.93 10.17
N GLY A 42 5.60 -12.42 10.51
CA GLY A 42 4.60 -11.68 11.25
C GLY A 42 4.84 -11.67 12.77
N PRO A 43 3.85 -11.19 13.54
CA PRO A 43 2.51 -10.81 13.09
C PRO A 43 2.53 -9.52 12.27
N PHE A 44 1.92 -9.55 11.07
CA PHE A 44 1.61 -8.37 10.30
C PHE A 44 0.41 -7.65 10.92
N VAL A 45 0.61 -6.39 11.29
CA VAL A 45 -0.36 -5.57 12.02
C VAL A 45 -0.75 -4.30 11.26
N LEU A 46 -0.01 -3.95 10.21
CA LEU A 46 -0.22 -2.76 9.38
C LEU A 46 -0.12 -3.14 7.89
N ASP A 47 -1.13 -2.81 7.10
CA ASP A 47 -1.10 -2.96 5.63
C ASP A 47 -0.82 -1.60 4.97
N LEU A 48 0.34 -1.48 4.32
CA LEU A 48 0.84 -0.20 3.82
C LEU A 48 0.17 0.27 2.53
N PHE A 49 -0.36 -0.65 1.72
CA PHE A 49 -0.84 -0.32 0.37
C PHE A 49 -2.13 -1.08 0.06
N THR A 50 -3.25 -0.48 0.45
CA THR A 50 -4.60 -1.04 0.23
C THR A 50 -5.55 0.03 -0.31
N ASP A 51 -6.66 -0.41 -0.91
CA ASP A 51 -7.80 0.46 -1.25
C ASP A 51 -8.91 0.40 -0.18
N GLY A 52 -8.62 -0.22 0.98
CA GLY A 52 -9.54 -0.48 2.08
C GLY A 52 -10.30 -1.81 1.92
N ASP A 53 -10.78 -2.10 0.71
CA ASP A 53 -11.53 -3.33 0.42
C ASP A 53 -10.61 -4.56 0.32
N ASN A 54 -9.38 -4.35 -0.18
CA ASN A 54 -8.41 -5.42 -0.39
C ASN A 54 -7.48 -5.69 0.81
N ALA A 55 -7.64 -4.96 1.91
CA ALA A 55 -6.77 -4.95 3.08
C ALA A 55 -6.53 -6.33 3.70
N LYS A 56 -5.35 -6.51 4.29
CA LYS A 56 -4.92 -7.72 5.01
C LYS A 56 -4.70 -7.54 6.51
N CYS A 57 -4.67 -6.30 6.98
CA CYS A 57 -4.54 -5.96 8.39
C CYS A 57 -5.68 -5.03 8.82
N ALA A 58 -5.99 -4.99 10.13
CA ALA A 58 -7.01 -4.09 10.67
C ALA A 58 -6.57 -2.62 10.64
N ALA A 59 -5.28 -2.35 10.85
CA ALA A 59 -4.69 -1.04 10.59
C ALA A 59 -4.09 -1.02 9.18
N TYR A 60 -4.31 0.06 8.45
CA TYR A 60 -3.84 0.19 7.08
C TYR A 60 -3.78 1.65 6.63
N TYR A 61 -3.14 1.87 5.49
CA TYR A 61 -3.15 3.15 4.77
C TYR A 61 -3.75 2.96 3.37
N THR A 62 -4.63 3.89 2.97
CA THR A 62 -5.07 3.99 1.58
C THR A 62 -4.16 4.91 0.75
N ALA A 63 -4.39 4.96 -0.56
CA ALA A 63 -3.71 5.91 -1.43
C ALA A 63 -3.98 7.38 -1.04
N GLU A 64 -5.15 7.67 -0.45
CA GLU A 64 -5.50 8.96 0.11
C GLU A 64 -4.73 9.27 1.38
N ASP A 65 -4.56 8.30 2.29
CA ASP A 65 -3.75 8.45 3.50
C ASP A 65 -2.26 8.65 3.16
N ASN A 66 -1.83 8.12 2.01
CA ASN A 66 -0.46 8.09 1.51
C ASN A 66 0.53 7.52 2.53
N ALA A 67 0.77 6.20 2.49
CA ALA A 67 1.71 5.54 3.41
C ALA A 67 3.10 6.21 3.46
N LEU A 68 3.60 6.79 2.36
CA LEU A 68 4.93 7.44 2.33
C LEU A 68 4.96 8.79 3.06
N ALA A 69 3.81 9.30 3.50
CA ALA A 69 3.71 10.51 4.33
C ALA A 69 3.76 10.19 5.84
N HIS A 70 3.78 8.91 6.24
CA HIS A 70 3.77 8.49 7.64
C HIS A 70 5.09 7.85 8.06
N ASP A 71 5.41 7.99 9.34
CA ASP A 71 6.48 7.23 9.99
C ASP A 71 5.95 5.81 10.32
N TRP A 72 6.44 4.81 9.59
CA TRP A 72 6.03 3.43 9.79
C TRP A 72 6.61 2.86 11.08
N SER A 73 7.81 3.29 11.48
CA SER A 73 8.50 2.77 12.66
C SER A 73 7.74 3.16 13.93
N GLU A 74 7.31 4.41 14.02
CA GLU A 74 6.49 4.91 15.13
C GLU A 74 5.16 4.16 15.20
N ARG A 75 4.47 4.02 14.06
CA ARG A 75 3.19 3.31 13.99
C ARG A 75 3.32 1.84 14.39
N LEU A 76 4.40 1.17 13.97
CA LEU A 76 4.64 -0.23 14.34
C LEU A 76 5.03 -0.39 15.81
N ALA A 77 5.69 0.59 16.42
CA ALA A 77 5.97 0.60 17.85
C ALA A 77 4.68 0.61 18.69
N GLU A 78 3.65 1.32 18.23
CA GLU A 78 2.31 1.31 18.83
C GLU A 78 1.59 -0.04 18.63
N LEU A 79 1.59 -0.54 17.38
CA LEU A 79 0.83 -1.72 16.98
C LEU A 79 1.48 -3.06 17.37
N LYS A 80 2.77 -3.06 17.74
CA LYS A 80 3.54 -4.22 18.20
C LYS A 80 3.58 -5.37 17.19
N GLY A 81 4.05 -5.10 15.99
CA GLY A 81 4.24 -6.11 14.95
C GLY A 81 5.02 -5.59 13.75
N ALA A 82 4.86 -6.26 12.61
CA ALA A 82 5.47 -5.88 11.35
C ALA A 82 4.44 -5.27 10.38
N ALA A 83 4.93 -4.48 9.42
CA ALA A 83 4.12 -4.02 8.30
C ALA A 83 4.16 -5.03 7.15
N PHE A 84 3.03 -5.20 6.48
CA PHE A 84 2.91 -5.87 5.19
C PHE A 84 2.73 -4.83 4.08
N GLY A 85 3.21 -5.13 2.88
CA GLY A 85 2.96 -4.30 1.73
C GLY A 85 2.97 -5.10 0.42
N ASN A 86 1.91 -4.94 -0.36
CA ASN A 86 1.87 -5.24 -1.79
C ASN A 86 1.86 -3.92 -2.56
N PRO A 87 3.03 -3.32 -2.83
CA PRO A 87 3.11 -1.93 -3.28
C PRO A 87 2.53 -1.72 -4.69
N PRO A 88 2.12 -0.49 -5.01
CA PRO A 88 1.82 -0.11 -6.39
C PRO A 88 3.10 -0.17 -7.25
N TYR A 89 3.06 -1.00 -8.28
CA TYR A 89 4.17 -1.23 -9.22
C TYR A 89 4.18 -0.25 -10.40
N SER A 90 3.19 0.64 -10.48
CA SER A 90 3.15 1.72 -11.45
C SER A 90 4.37 2.66 -11.37
N ARG A 91 4.52 3.49 -12.40
CA ARG A 91 5.51 4.57 -12.38
C ARG A 91 5.18 5.55 -11.25
N ALA A 92 6.21 6.22 -10.75
CA ALA A 92 6.06 7.14 -9.64
C ALA A 92 5.05 8.25 -9.93
N SER A 93 4.07 8.35 -9.05
CA SER A 93 3.11 9.44 -8.97
C SER A 93 3.35 10.23 -7.69
N GLN A 94 3.10 11.54 -7.77
CA GLN A 94 3.24 12.45 -6.64
C GLN A 94 2.05 13.41 -6.58
N HIS A 95 1.69 13.81 -5.37
CA HIS A 95 0.71 14.85 -5.11
C HIS A 95 1.29 15.85 -4.12
N GLU A 96 1.20 17.15 -4.44
CA GLU A 96 1.71 18.23 -3.58
C GLU A 96 3.17 18.04 -3.13
N GLY A 97 4.01 17.48 -4.01
CA GLY A 97 5.44 17.24 -3.76
C GLY A 97 5.76 15.96 -2.98
N GLN A 98 4.75 15.20 -2.55
CA GLN A 98 4.93 13.92 -1.88
C GLN A 98 4.70 12.77 -2.87
N TYR A 99 5.62 11.81 -2.90
CA TYR A 99 5.42 10.58 -3.67
C TYR A 99 4.35 9.72 -3.01
N ILE A 100 3.57 9.03 -3.85
CA ILE A 100 2.54 8.06 -3.44
C ILE A 100 2.91 6.66 -3.94
N THR A 101 3.38 6.57 -5.18
CA THR A 101 3.79 5.32 -5.82
C THR A 101 5.23 5.35 -6.32
N GLY A 102 5.68 4.21 -6.83
CA GLY A 102 6.98 4.06 -7.48
C GLY A 102 7.99 3.38 -6.56
N MET A 103 8.37 2.15 -6.93
CA MET A 103 9.21 1.27 -6.12
C MET A 103 10.50 1.92 -5.61
N ARG A 104 11.14 2.82 -6.38
CA ARG A 104 12.33 3.53 -5.93
C ARG A 104 12.08 4.35 -4.66
N TYR A 105 10.95 5.04 -4.58
CA TYR A 105 10.61 5.90 -3.44
C TYR A 105 10.06 5.09 -2.28
N ILE A 106 9.26 4.07 -2.56
CA ILE A 106 8.78 3.11 -1.57
C ILE A 106 9.95 2.42 -0.87
N MET A 107 10.92 1.91 -1.63
CA MET A 107 12.10 1.26 -1.05
C MET A 107 13.01 2.25 -0.30
N LYS A 108 13.12 3.50 -0.78
CA LYS A 108 13.85 4.55 -0.06
C LYS A 108 13.21 4.82 1.31
N HIS A 109 11.88 4.94 1.36
CA HIS A 109 11.14 5.14 2.60
C HIS A 109 11.29 3.94 3.53
N ALA A 110 11.08 2.72 3.01
CA ALA A 110 11.26 1.48 3.76
C ALA A 110 12.65 1.36 4.40
N SER A 111 13.72 1.77 3.69
CA SER A 111 15.07 1.80 4.25
C SER A 111 15.21 2.82 5.38
N ALA A 112 14.62 4.01 5.25
CA ALA A 112 14.68 5.05 6.27
C ALA A 112 13.92 4.66 7.56
N MET A 113 12.91 3.79 7.47
CA MET A 113 12.13 3.30 8.62
C MET A 113 12.83 2.19 9.42
N ARG A 114 14.06 1.81 9.05
CA ARG A 114 14.86 0.77 9.74
C ARG A 114 15.88 1.35 10.71
N ASP A 115 16.26 2.60 10.51
CA ASP A 115 17.30 3.30 11.27
C ASP A 115 16.71 3.94 12.54
#